data_AF-A0A3B8PRJ9-F1
#
_entry.id   AF-A0A3B8PRJ9-F1
#
_cell.length_a   1.000
_cell.length_b   1.000
_cell.length_c   1.000
_cell.angle_alpha   90.00
_cell.angle_beta   90.00
_cell.angle_gamma   90.00
#
_symmetry.space_group_name_H-M   'P 1'
#
loop_
_entity.id
_entity.type
_entity.pdbx_description
1 polymer ?
#
loop_
_entity_poly.entity_id
_entity_poly.type
_entity_poly.pdbx_seq_one_letter_code
_entity_poly.pdbx_strand_id
1 'polypeptide(L)'
;TINHDLKAAVPTVDVAIYLGETDGKPHGYVASPNDLVASFVRAKEIFAKAGVQLKLLSVKRAMVPSSWLAVQANDVTGFPAPPETNTYVGFRSAGWKLTKEARNAFEGIIERHAENHRTIYLLYLKQVRMAYYDRTVKDRPQIKSIPTGGLSLPAYLFETRIPRRIRGVITLCRQGGKGGRTIAHELGHKLMNVSHEHRKIGPQFEVRGKGGLMIYGRGTEIPSGKTGRWHKERLHLSPFIYRTKEDGTRQWNADYREGGHYYDPLYGDKVIRFGVMTPPKRPKQRQPSSE
;
A
#
# COMPACT_ATOMS: atom_id res chain seq x y z
N THR A 1 -26.52 -4.41 -6.49
CA THR A 1 -25.44 -4.76 -5.53
C THR A 1 -24.07 -4.46 -6.15
N ILE A 2 -23.06 -4.04 -5.40
CA ILE A 2 -21.77 -3.55 -5.98
C ILE A 2 -20.93 -4.63 -6.70
N ASN A 3 -21.25 -5.91 -6.51
CA ASN A 3 -20.50 -7.05 -7.05
C ASN A 3 -21.23 -7.79 -8.20
N HIS A 4 -22.32 -7.22 -8.72
CA HIS A 4 -23.14 -7.87 -9.77
C HIS A 4 -22.41 -8.07 -11.11
N ASP A 5 -21.34 -7.31 -11.33
CA ASP A 5 -20.51 -7.27 -12.53
C ASP A 5 -19.30 -8.23 -12.49
N LEU A 6 -19.11 -8.97 -11.39
CA LEU A 6 -18.00 -9.90 -11.25
C LEU A 6 -18.15 -11.09 -12.19
N LYS A 7 -17.06 -11.48 -12.84
CA LYS A 7 -17.01 -12.64 -13.75
C LYS A 7 -16.12 -13.73 -13.18
N ALA A 8 -16.49 -14.99 -13.43
CA ALA A 8 -15.63 -16.15 -13.13
C ALA A 8 -14.34 -16.09 -13.96
N ALA A 9 -13.29 -16.79 -13.51
CA ALA A 9 -11.95 -16.82 -14.10
C ALA A 9 -11.20 -15.47 -14.23
N VAL A 10 -11.86 -14.32 -14.04
CA VAL A 10 -11.20 -13.01 -14.04
C VAL A 10 -10.40 -12.82 -12.74
N PRO A 11 -9.14 -12.38 -12.82
CA PRO A 11 -8.31 -12.05 -11.66
C PRO A 11 -9.04 -11.11 -10.69
N THR A 12 -9.22 -11.55 -9.45
CA THR A 12 -10.05 -10.88 -8.46
C THR A 12 -9.26 -10.54 -7.20
N VAL A 13 -9.48 -9.34 -6.67
CA VAL A 13 -8.98 -8.91 -5.35
C VAL A 13 -10.16 -8.75 -4.40
N ASP A 14 -10.05 -9.37 -3.22
CA ASP A 14 -11.01 -9.19 -2.14
C ASP A 14 -10.66 -7.94 -1.30
N VAL A 15 -11.63 -7.05 -1.14
CA VAL A 15 -11.49 -5.81 -0.36
C VAL A 15 -12.56 -5.72 0.71
N ALA A 16 -12.17 -5.42 1.94
CA ALA A 16 -13.08 -5.07 3.04
C ALA A 16 -12.81 -3.65 3.52
N ILE A 17 -13.87 -2.93 3.88
CA ILE A 17 -13.79 -1.54 4.33
C ILE A 17 -14.26 -1.45 5.77
N TYR A 18 -13.47 -0.80 6.62
CA TYR A 18 -13.82 -0.46 7.98
C TYR A 18 -13.88 1.06 8.14
N LEU A 19 -14.99 1.55 8.66
CA LEU A 19 -15.23 2.94 9.00
C LEU A 19 -14.94 3.13 10.49
N GLY A 20 -13.75 3.64 10.82
CA GLY A 20 -13.36 3.89 12.20
C GLY A 20 -14.14 5.06 12.79
N GLU A 21 -14.75 4.82 13.95
CA GLU A 21 -15.58 5.79 14.64
C GLU A 21 -15.53 5.60 16.16
N THR A 22 -15.99 6.62 16.88
CA THR A 22 -16.11 6.63 18.34
C THR A 22 -17.56 6.78 18.73
N ASP A 23 -17.89 6.47 19.98
CA ASP A 23 -19.24 6.65 20.50
C ASP A 23 -19.78 8.07 20.28
N GLY A 24 -21.04 8.15 19.84
CA GLY A 24 -21.72 9.38 19.46
C GLY A 24 -21.15 10.15 18.26
N LYS A 25 -20.12 9.64 17.55
CA LYS A 25 -19.47 10.34 16.43
C LYS A 25 -19.27 9.40 15.23
N PRO A 26 -20.34 9.12 14.46
CA PRO A 26 -20.26 8.22 13.32
C PRO A 26 -19.31 8.75 12.25
N HIS A 27 -18.70 7.86 11.48
CA HIS A 27 -17.87 8.25 10.35
C HIS A 27 -18.73 8.94 9.27
N GLY A 28 -18.21 9.94 8.56
CA GLY A 28 -19.00 10.73 7.59
C GLY A 28 -19.66 9.92 6.47
N TYR A 29 -19.04 8.83 6.00
CA TYR A 29 -19.68 7.91 5.04
C TYR A 29 -20.92 7.16 5.57
N VAL A 30 -21.18 7.19 6.89
CA VAL A 30 -22.47 6.73 7.43
C VAL A 30 -23.59 7.66 6.96
N ALA A 31 -23.33 8.97 6.89
CA ALA A 31 -24.25 9.96 6.36
C ALA A 31 -24.17 10.09 4.82
N SER A 32 -23.05 9.73 4.19
CA SER A 32 -22.85 9.79 2.74
C SER A 32 -22.39 8.45 2.10
N PRO A 33 -23.18 7.36 2.21
CA PRO A 33 -22.77 6.05 1.69
C PRO A 33 -22.56 6.04 0.16
N ASN A 34 -23.30 6.89 -0.58
CA ASN A 34 -23.17 7.00 -2.03
C ASN A 34 -21.79 7.49 -2.48
N ASP A 35 -21.13 8.36 -1.71
CA ASP A 35 -19.78 8.85 -2.02
C ASP A 35 -18.73 7.74 -1.92
N LEU A 36 -18.89 6.86 -0.92
CA LEU A 36 -18.04 5.68 -0.76
C LEU A 36 -18.26 4.71 -1.91
N VAL A 37 -19.53 4.44 -2.27
CA VAL A 37 -19.89 3.58 -3.41
C VAL A 37 -19.29 4.12 -4.70
N ALA A 38 -19.48 5.41 -5.00
CA ALA A 38 -18.92 6.05 -6.19
C ALA A 38 -17.39 5.95 -6.22
N SER A 39 -16.74 6.15 -5.06
CA SER A 39 -15.28 6.02 -4.95
C SER A 39 -14.79 4.61 -5.24
N PHE A 40 -15.49 3.59 -4.72
CA PHE A 40 -15.12 2.18 -4.95
C PHE A 40 -15.43 1.73 -6.39
N VAL A 41 -16.58 2.13 -6.95
CA VAL A 41 -16.94 1.86 -8.35
C VAL A 41 -15.88 2.43 -9.30
N ARG A 42 -15.41 3.65 -9.05
CA ARG A 42 -14.33 4.21 -9.85
C ARG A 42 -13.03 3.41 -9.75
N ALA A 43 -12.68 2.91 -8.56
CA ALA A 43 -11.53 2.03 -8.41
C ALA A 43 -11.71 0.73 -9.22
N LYS A 44 -12.91 0.15 -9.22
CA LYS A 44 -13.24 -1.03 -10.06
C LYS A 44 -13.00 -0.75 -11.53
N GLU A 45 -13.52 0.37 -12.06
CA GLU A 45 -13.33 0.75 -13.47
C GLU A 45 -11.85 0.87 -13.86
N ILE A 46 -11.03 1.43 -12.97
CA ILE A 46 -9.59 1.61 -13.21
C ILE A 46 -8.89 0.25 -13.30
N PHE A 47 -9.13 -0.65 -12.34
CA PHE A 47 -8.52 -1.98 -12.32
C PHE A 47 -9.06 -2.89 -13.44
N ALA A 48 -10.33 -2.73 -13.82
CA ALA A 48 -10.94 -3.49 -14.90
C ALA A 48 -10.22 -3.27 -16.24
N LYS A 49 -9.75 -2.04 -16.52
CA LYS A 49 -8.91 -1.74 -17.70
C LYS A 49 -7.58 -2.51 -17.70
N ALA A 50 -7.09 -2.89 -16.53
CA ALA A 50 -5.91 -3.73 -16.36
C ALA A 50 -6.25 -5.23 -16.33
N GLY A 51 -7.52 -5.63 -16.50
CA GLY A 51 -7.96 -7.02 -16.47
C GLY A 51 -8.04 -7.62 -15.06
N VAL A 52 -8.25 -6.79 -14.04
CA VAL A 52 -8.44 -7.21 -12.65
C VAL A 52 -9.75 -6.64 -12.12
N GLN A 53 -10.54 -7.43 -11.41
CA GLN A 53 -11.78 -6.98 -10.77
C GLN A 53 -11.60 -6.84 -9.25
N LEU A 54 -12.28 -5.86 -8.65
CA LEU A 54 -12.32 -5.70 -7.20
C LEU A 54 -13.67 -6.18 -6.69
N LYS A 55 -13.64 -7.09 -5.71
CA LYS A 55 -14.80 -7.61 -5.00
C LYS A 55 -14.87 -6.94 -3.64
N LEU A 56 -15.98 -6.24 -3.37
CA LEU A 56 -16.23 -5.70 -2.04
C LEU A 56 -16.84 -6.78 -1.15
N LEU A 57 -16.12 -7.24 -0.14
CA LEU A 57 -16.61 -8.24 0.81
C LEU A 57 -17.62 -7.64 1.78
N SER A 58 -17.28 -6.48 2.36
CA SER A 58 -18.12 -5.81 3.36
C SER A 58 -17.71 -4.36 3.54
N VAL A 59 -18.66 -3.55 4.00
CA VAL A 59 -18.41 -2.25 4.65
C VAL A 59 -18.89 -2.39 6.08
N LYS A 60 -18.01 -2.16 7.05
CA LYS A 60 -18.31 -2.32 8.47
C LYS A 60 -17.99 -1.04 9.22
N ARG A 61 -18.77 -0.76 10.25
CA ARG A 61 -18.47 0.28 11.24
C ARG A 61 -17.59 -0.34 12.31
N ALA A 62 -16.53 0.35 12.71
CA ALA A 62 -15.60 -0.08 13.74
C ALA A 62 -15.63 0.92 14.89
N MET A 63 -16.36 0.58 15.95
CA MET A 63 -16.37 1.33 17.20
C MET A 63 -15.04 1.11 17.93
N VAL A 64 -14.24 2.16 18.05
CA VAL A 64 -12.89 2.07 18.61
C VAL A 64 -12.58 3.19 19.59
N PRO A 65 -11.56 3.01 20.46
CA PRO A 65 -11.00 4.11 21.24
C PRO A 65 -10.56 5.27 20.35
N SER A 66 -10.72 6.50 20.83
CA SER A 66 -10.33 7.71 20.09
C SER A 66 -8.85 7.73 19.69
N SER A 67 -7.98 7.13 20.53
CA SER A 67 -6.55 6.97 20.27
C SER A 67 -6.23 6.10 19.05
N TRP A 68 -7.16 5.26 18.59
CA TRP A 68 -6.97 4.42 17.40
C TRP A 68 -7.33 5.15 16.10
N LEU A 69 -8.05 6.28 16.18
CA LEU A 69 -8.42 7.08 15.01
C LEU A 69 -7.30 8.01 14.54
N ALA A 70 -6.28 8.25 15.38
CA ALA A 70 -5.13 9.09 15.06
C ALA A 70 -3.84 8.35 15.41
N VAL A 71 -3.12 7.82 14.40
CA VAL A 71 -1.95 6.95 14.63
C VAL A 71 -0.70 7.40 13.88
N GLN A 72 0.46 7.26 14.53
CA GLN A 72 1.75 7.19 13.84
C GLN A 72 1.90 5.75 13.32
N ALA A 73 1.88 5.56 12.00
CA ALA A 73 1.77 4.23 11.40
C ALA A 73 3.03 3.39 11.59
N ASN A 74 4.20 4.02 11.52
CA ASN A 74 5.47 3.30 11.47
C ASN A 74 6.61 4.04 12.19
N ASP A 75 7.59 3.25 12.60
CA ASP A 75 8.93 3.69 12.97
C ASP A 75 9.91 3.49 11.81
N VAL A 76 11.05 4.18 11.89
CA VAL A 76 12.21 4.01 11.00
C VAL A 76 13.38 3.55 11.87
N THR A 77 13.76 2.27 11.79
CA THR A 77 14.76 1.70 12.71
C THR A 77 16.09 1.36 12.05
N GLY A 78 16.19 1.57 10.75
CA GLY A 78 17.39 1.27 9.97
C GLY A 78 18.31 2.48 9.88
N PHE A 79 18.82 2.72 8.68
CA PHE A 79 19.70 3.85 8.41
C PHE A 79 19.42 4.43 7.01
N PRO A 80 19.66 5.74 6.82
CA PRO A 80 19.43 6.39 5.54
C PRO A 80 20.47 5.91 4.52
N ALA A 81 20.02 5.67 3.29
CA ALA A 81 20.92 5.38 2.19
C ALA A 81 21.49 6.68 1.57
N PRO A 82 22.67 6.65 0.94
CA PRO A 82 23.19 7.74 0.08
C PRO A 82 22.31 8.00 -1.16
N PRO A 83 22.07 9.25 -1.59
CA PRO A 83 21.16 9.60 -2.71
C PRO A 83 21.32 8.79 -3.99
N GLU A 84 22.55 8.39 -4.31
CA GLU A 84 22.94 7.57 -5.45
C GLU A 84 22.50 6.10 -5.36
N THR A 85 22.19 5.61 -4.15
CA THR A 85 21.65 4.26 -3.94
C THR A 85 20.26 4.17 -4.54
N ASN A 86 20.01 3.05 -5.21
CA ASN A 86 18.69 2.63 -5.68
C ASN A 86 17.62 2.90 -4.62
N THR A 87 16.57 3.63 -4.99
CA THR A 87 15.53 4.04 -4.03
C THR A 87 14.92 2.85 -3.30
N TYR A 88 14.59 1.76 -4.00
CA TYR A 88 14.00 0.57 -3.36
C TYR A 88 14.98 -0.18 -2.45
N VAL A 89 16.28 -0.15 -2.74
CA VAL A 89 17.31 -0.66 -1.82
C VAL A 89 17.41 0.24 -0.59
N GLY A 90 17.42 1.56 -0.77
CA GLY A 90 17.44 2.50 0.35
C GLY A 90 16.20 2.44 1.23
N PHE A 91 15.04 2.18 0.63
CA PHE A 91 13.78 1.89 1.32
C PHE A 91 13.90 0.68 2.23
N ARG A 92 14.51 -0.40 1.74
CA ARG A 92 14.79 -1.59 2.54
C ARG A 92 15.67 -1.25 3.75
N SER A 93 16.75 -0.51 3.52
CA SER A 93 17.69 -0.08 4.56
C SER A 93 17.08 0.84 5.61
N ALA A 94 15.99 1.55 5.30
CA ALA A 94 15.31 2.43 6.25
C ALA A 94 14.69 1.66 7.42
N GLY A 95 14.43 0.35 7.29
CA GLY A 95 14.03 -0.43 8.45
C GLY A 95 12.58 -0.22 8.89
N TRP A 96 11.66 0.16 8.00
CA TRP A 96 10.28 0.45 8.41
C TRP A 96 9.56 -0.73 9.06
N LYS A 97 8.94 -0.45 10.21
CA LYS A 97 8.08 -1.38 10.95
C LYS A 97 6.88 -0.64 11.52
N LEU A 98 5.79 -1.35 11.79
CA LEU A 98 4.65 -0.74 12.49
C LEU A 98 5.06 -0.29 13.89
N THR A 99 4.51 0.84 14.34
CA THR A 99 4.53 1.19 15.77
C THR A 99 3.64 0.21 16.54
N LYS A 100 3.81 0.17 17.87
CA LYS A 100 2.97 -0.67 18.74
C LYS A 100 1.50 -0.21 18.67
N GLU A 101 1.28 1.09 18.64
CA GLU A 101 -0.03 1.73 18.58
C GLU A 101 -0.75 1.39 17.28
N ALA A 102 -0.07 1.55 16.13
CA ALA A 102 -0.65 1.21 14.83
C ALA A 102 -0.95 -0.28 14.72
N ARG A 103 -0.03 -1.14 15.20
CA ARG A 103 -0.28 -2.59 15.22
C ARG A 103 -1.52 -2.95 16.04
N ASN A 104 -1.63 -2.42 17.26
CA ASN A 104 -2.77 -2.67 18.14
C ASN A 104 -4.08 -2.20 17.50
N ALA A 105 -4.09 -1.00 16.92
CA ALA A 105 -5.27 -0.47 16.24
C ALA A 105 -5.68 -1.33 15.04
N PHE A 106 -4.74 -1.70 14.17
CA PHE A 106 -5.06 -2.48 12.97
C PHE A 106 -5.47 -3.91 13.31
N GLU A 107 -4.79 -4.57 14.25
CA GLU A 107 -5.14 -5.92 14.68
C GLU A 107 -6.49 -5.97 15.40
N GLY A 108 -6.86 -4.91 16.14
CA GLY A 108 -8.14 -4.80 16.84
C GLY A 108 -9.33 -4.40 15.96
N ILE A 109 -9.10 -3.63 14.88
CA ILE A 109 -10.17 -3.28 13.92
C ILE A 109 -10.46 -4.43 12.96
N ILE A 110 -9.42 -5.06 12.41
CA ILE A 110 -9.59 -6.12 11.42
C ILE A 110 -10.04 -7.39 12.15
N GLU A 111 -11.17 -7.97 11.75
CA GLU A 111 -11.66 -9.23 12.33
C GLU A 111 -10.82 -10.44 11.89
N ARG A 112 -10.77 -11.48 12.73
CA ARG A 112 -10.04 -12.70 12.40
C ARG A 112 -10.76 -13.48 11.29
N HIS A 113 -10.00 -13.87 10.27
CA HIS A 113 -10.47 -14.70 9.17
C HIS A 113 -9.29 -15.49 8.58
N ALA A 114 -9.52 -16.72 8.14
CA ALA A 114 -8.46 -17.58 7.59
C ALA A 114 -7.71 -16.93 6.42
N GLU A 115 -8.45 -16.20 5.58
CA GLU A 115 -7.91 -15.51 4.41
C GLU A 115 -7.41 -14.09 4.69
N ASN A 116 -7.29 -13.63 5.95
CA ASN A 116 -6.88 -12.23 6.22
C ASN A 116 -5.58 -11.85 5.47
N HIS A 117 -4.65 -12.79 5.34
CA HIS A 117 -3.38 -12.60 4.64
C HIS A 117 -3.49 -12.43 3.10
N ARG A 118 -4.67 -12.61 2.52
CA ARG A 118 -4.99 -12.46 1.08
C ARG A 118 -6.06 -11.39 0.80
N THR A 119 -6.58 -10.75 1.84
CA THR A 119 -7.61 -9.69 1.73
C THR A 119 -6.98 -8.32 1.93
N ILE A 120 -7.48 -7.33 1.19
CA ILE A 120 -7.15 -5.92 1.41
C ILE A 120 -8.12 -5.29 2.39
N TYR A 121 -7.60 -4.54 3.36
CA TYR A 121 -8.41 -3.84 4.36
C TYR A 121 -8.22 -2.34 4.21
N LEU A 122 -9.28 -1.62 3.82
CA LEU A 122 -9.30 -0.16 3.81
C LEU A 122 -9.83 0.33 5.16
N LEU A 123 -8.95 0.88 5.98
CA LEU A 123 -9.29 1.43 7.29
C LEU A 123 -9.44 2.94 7.19
N TYR A 124 -10.67 3.43 7.30
CA TYR A 124 -10.93 4.87 7.37
C TYR A 124 -10.70 5.36 8.80
N LEU A 125 -9.67 6.19 8.98
CA LEU A 125 -9.24 6.75 10.27
C LEU A 125 -9.21 8.29 10.17
N LYS A 126 -9.17 9.00 11.30
CA LYS A 126 -9.13 10.48 11.29
C LYS A 126 -7.80 11.03 10.82
N GLN A 127 -6.69 10.45 11.29
CA GLN A 127 -5.35 10.91 10.95
C GLN A 127 -4.34 9.77 10.98
N VAL A 128 -3.53 9.66 9.94
CA VAL A 128 -2.41 8.71 9.92
C VAL A 128 -1.16 9.44 9.50
N ARG A 129 -0.09 9.27 10.27
CA ARG A 129 1.23 9.84 9.97
C ARG A 129 2.21 8.75 9.58
N MET A 130 3.10 9.05 8.63
CA MET A 130 4.17 8.16 8.20
C MET A 130 5.52 8.78 8.54
N ALA A 131 6.43 7.99 9.10
CA ALA A 131 7.81 8.39 9.30
C ALA A 131 8.72 7.92 8.15
N TYR A 132 9.65 8.75 7.70
CA TYR A 132 10.62 8.44 6.65
C TYR A 132 11.94 9.21 6.83
N TYR A 133 13.00 8.75 6.19
CA TYR A 133 14.23 9.53 6.07
C TYR A 133 14.09 10.60 4.99
N ASP A 134 14.02 11.85 5.40
CA ASP A 134 14.25 12.99 4.52
C ASP A 134 15.75 13.10 4.20
N ARG A 135 16.03 13.19 2.91
CA ARG A 135 17.39 13.15 2.32
C ARG A 135 17.63 14.35 1.42
N THR A 136 16.82 15.40 1.55
CA THR A 136 17.02 16.69 0.86
C THR A 136 18.39 17.29 1.14
N VAL A 137 18.92 17.11 2.35
CA VAL A 137 20.30 17.44 2.71
C VAL A 137 21.15 16.16 2.73
N LYS A 138 22.03 16.00 1.74
CA LYS A 138 22.79 14.76 1.46
C LYS A 138 23.49 14.18 2.70
N ASP A 139 24.20 15.02 3.46
CA ASP A 139 25.06 14.58 4.57
C ASP A 139 24.37 14.64 5.94
N ARG A 140 23.11 15.06 6.00
CA ARG A 140 22.33 15.21 7.25
C ARG A 140 20.91 14.69 7.08
N PRO A 141 20.74 13.40 6.80
CA PRO A 141 19.41 12.79 6.72
C PRO A 141 18.70 12.90 8.06
N GLN A 142 17.41 13.24 8.03
CA GLN A 142 16.58 13.38 9.23
C GLN A 142 15.36 12.48 9.13
N ILE A 143 14.92 11.92 10.26
CA ILE A 143 13.62 11.27 10.32
C ILE A 143 12.56 12.36 10.42
N LYS A 144 11.67 12.42 9.43
CA LYS A 144 10.49 13.28 9.44
C LYS A 144 9.24 12.43 9.54
N SER A 145 8.21 12.98 10.18
CA SER A 145 6.86 12.40 10.24
C SER A 145 5.90 13.34 9.52
N ILE A 146 5.10 12.83 8.59
CA ILE A 146 4.15 13.62 7.79
C ILE A 146 2.73 13.02 7.87
N PRO A 147 1.67 13.85 7.90
CA PRO A 147 0.31 13.36 7.77
C PRO A 147 0.06 12.82 6.35
N THR A 148 -0.78 11.80 6.24
CA THR A 148 -1.12 11.13 4.97
C THR A 148 -2.61 11.24 4.68
N GLY A 149 -2.97 11.38 3.40
CA GLY A 149 -4.38 11.29 2.97
C GLY A 149 -4.82 9.83 2.77
N GLY A 150 -3.88 8.97 2.42
CA GLY A 150 -3.96 7.51 2.38
C GLY A 150 -2.57 6.93 2.55
N LEU A 151 -2.47 5.73 3.12
CA LEU A 151 -1.20 5.04 3.30
C LEU A 151 -1.36 3.53 3.10
N SER A 152 -0.80 3.03 2.01
CA SER A 152 -0.92 1.63 1.62
C SER A 152 -0.13 0.64 2.48
N LEU A 153 0.92 1.04 3.21
CA LEU A 153 1.81 0.12 3.97
C LEU A 153 2.35 -1.08 3.13
N PRO A 154 2.88 -0.87 1.91
CA PRO A 154 3.21 -1.92 0.96
C PRO A 154 4.44 -2.76 1.35
N ALA A 155 4.53 -3.98 0.83
CA ALA A 155 5.60 -4.92 1.14
C ALA A 155 7.00 -4.42 0.70
N TYR A 156 7.10 -3.60 -0.34
CA TYR A 156 8.41 -3.05 -0.75
C TYR A 156 9.03 -2.10 0.29
N LEU A 157 8.23 -1.57 1.23
CA LEU A 157 8.71 -0.78 2.37
C LEU A 157 8.90 -1.64 3.62
N PHE A 158 7.95 -2.55 3.89
CA PHE A 158 7.85 -3.25 5.18
C PHE A 158 8.31 -4.72 5.15
N GLU A 159 8.48 -5.33 3.99
CA GLU A 159 8.78 -6.77 3.84
C GLU A 159 7.88 -7.65 4.75
N THR A 160 8.48 -8.45 5.63
CA THR A 160 7.81 -9.29 6.63
C THR A 160 7.50 -8.58 7.95
N ARG A 161 7.77 -7.27 8.07
CA ARG A 161 7.65 -6.49 9.32
C ARG A 161 6.22 -6.03 9.62
N ILE A 162 5.26 -6.39 8.78
CA ILE A 162 3.83 -6.34 9.11
C ILE A 162 3.37 -7.78 9.34
N PRO A 163 2.67 -8.09 10.45
CA PRO A 163 2.15 -9.43 10.68
C PRO A 163 1.36 -9.95 9.48
N ARG A 164 1.67 -11.17 9.03
CA ARG A 164 1.12 -11.74 7.79
C ARG A 164 -0.40 -11.65 7.70
N ARG A 165 -1.08 -11.79 8.85
CA ARG A 165 -2.53 -11.66 8.97
C ARG A 165 -3.05 -10.31 8.49
N ILE A 166 -2.40 -9.20 8.84
CA ILE A 166 -2.88 -7.84 8.54
C ILE A 166 -2.09 -7.15 7.43
N ARG A 167 -1.25 -7.87 6.70
CA ARG A 167 -0.37 -7.30 5.66
C ARG A 167 -1.10 -6.59 4.51
N GLY A 168 -2.40 -6.86 4.34
CA GLY A 168 -3.27 -6.18 3.36
C GLY A 168 -3.83 -4.84 3.82
N VAL A 169 -3.45 -4.34 5.00
CA VAL A 169 -3.93 -3.06 5.53
C VAL A 169 -3.52 -1.88 4.64
N ILE A 170 -4.46 -0.96 4.44
CA ILE A 170 -4.33 0.36 3.83
C ILE A 170 -5.14 1.32 4.70
N THR A 171 -4.60 2.48 5.05
CA THR A 171 -5.37 3.52 5.76
C THR A 171 -5.82 4.63 4.83
N LEU A 172 -6.96 5.24 5.12
CA LEU A 172 -7.51 6.38 4.39
C LEU A 172 -8.01 7.42 5.41
N CYS A 173 -7.60 8.69 5.24
CA CYS A 173 -8.00 9.78 6.14
C CYS A 173 -8.88 10.83 5.48
N ARG A 174 -9.00 10.81 4.15
CA ARG A 174 -9.85 11.75 3.41
C ARG A 174 -11.13 11.07 2.94
N GLN A 175 -12.26 11.71 3.25
CA GLN A 175 -13.52 11.48 2.57
C GLN A 175 -13.47 12.19 1.20
N GLY A 176 -13.93 11.56 0.13
CA GLY A 176 -14.00 12.20 -1.19
C GLY A 176 -12.65 12.62 -1.78
N GLY A 177 -11.78 11.66 -2.11
CA GLY A 177 -10.59 11.95 -2.92
C GLY A 177 -10.92 11.97 -4.41
N LYS A 178 -10.71 13.09 -5.13
CA LYS A 178 -10.84 13.28 -6.60
C LYS A 178 -11.56 12.14 -7.36
N GLY A 179 -12.82 11.86 -6.99
CA GLY A 179 -13.64 10.76 -7.52
C GLY A 179 -13.00 9.36 -7.42
N GLY A 180 -12.72 8.83 -6.22
CA GLY A 180 -12.30 7.43 -6.04
C GLY A 180 -10.87 7.07 -6.46
N ARG A 181 -10.12 8.00 -7.07
CA ARG A 181 -8.70 7.78 -7.44
C ARG A 181 -7.85 7.37 -6.24
N THR A 182 -8.09 7.92 -5.05
CA THR A 182 -7.28 7.62 -3.86
C THR A 182 -7.32 6.13 -3.52
N ILE A 183 -8.50 5.50 -3.52
CA ILE A 183 -8.61 4.05 -3.28
C ILE A 183 -7.77 3.30 -4.32
N ALA A 184 -7.95 3.62 -5.61
CA ALA A 184 -7.22 2.96 -6.68
C ALA A 184 -5.70 3.14 -6.56
N HIS A 185 -5.25 4.33 -6.17
CA HIS A 185 -3.84 4.65 -5.99
C HIS A 185 -3.20 3.86 -4.85
N GLU A 186 -3.84 3.82 -3.67
CA GLU A 186 -3.35 3.05 -2.53
C GLU A 186 -3.38 1.54 -2.79
N LEU A 187 -4.43 1.05 -3.47
CA LEU A 187 -4.49 -0.32 -3.97
C LEU A 187 -3.34 -0.59 -4.93
N GLY A 188 -3.00 0.35 -5.80
CA GLY A 188 -1.88 0.25 -6.72
C GLY A 188 -0.55 0.02 -5.99
N HIS A 189 -0.26 0.80 -4.95
CA HIS A 189 0.94 0.61 -4.14
C HIS A 189 1.00 -0.80 -3.53
N LYS A 190 -0.12 -1.33 -3.04
CA LYS A 190 -0.17 -2.66 -2.42
C LYS A 190 -0.05 -3.78 -3.42
N LEU A 191 -0.83 -3.70 -4.50
CA LEU A 191 -1.05 -4.81 -5.43
C LEU A 191 0.09 -4.92 -6.45
N MET A 192 0.55 -3.80 -7.00
CA MET A 192 1.72 -3.77 -7.90
C MET A 192 3.04 -3.78 -7.14
N ASN A 193 3.00 -3.42 -5.85
CA ASN A 193 4.16 -3.35 -4.98
C ASN A 193 5.26 -2.44 -5.53
N VAL A 194 4.87 -1.20 -5.84
CA VAL A 194 5.72 -0.14 -6.40
C VAL A 194 5.49 1.18 -5.67
N SER A 195 6.51 2.03 -5.64
CA SER A 195 6.45 3.41 -5.14
C SER A 195 5.86 4.35 -6.20
N HIS A 196 5.96 5.66 -6.01
CA HIS A 196 5.53 6.60 -7.02
C HIS A 196 6.49 6.60 -8.18
N GLU A 197 6.14 5.86 -9.22
CA GLU A 197 6.92 5.75 -10.44
C GLU A 197 6.01 5.63 -11.66
N HIS A 198 6.49 6.10 -12.81
CA HIS A 198 5.76 5.98 -14.07
C HIS A 198 6.66 6.28 -15.27
N ARG A 199 6.80 5.32 -16.20
CA ARG A 199 7.60 5.48 -17.44
C ARG A 199 9.02 5.97 -17.13
N LYS A 200 9.34 7.23 -17.46
CA LYS A 200 10.65 7.85 -17.21
C LYS A 200 10.82 8.38 -15.78
N ILE A 201 9.74 8.53 -15.01
CA ILE A 201 9.75 9.04 -13.64
C ILE A 201 10.13 7.92 -12.67
N GLY A 202 11.30 8.07 -12.03
CA GLY A 202 11.83 7.15 -11.02
C GLY A 202 11.01 7.09 -9.72
N PRO A 203 11.21 6.05 -8.90
CA PRO A 203 10.53 5.89 -7.60
C PRO A 203 10.89 7.02 -6.62
N GLN A 204 9.87 7.67 -6.05
CA GLN A 204 9.98 8.76 -5.07
C GLN A 204 8.84 8.71 -4.02
N PHE A 205 8.99 9.44 -2.90
CA PHE A 205 7.92 9.58 -1.90
C PHE A 205 6.74 10.39 -2.41
N GLU A 206 6.98 11.46 -3.16
CA GLU A 206 5.92 12.26 -3.77
C GLU A 206 6.42 12.78 -5.12
N VAL A 207 5.71 12.47 -6.19
CA VAL A 207 6.03 13.01 -7.52
C VAL A 207 4.76 13.23 -8.33
N ARG A 208 4.71 14.36 -9.05
CA ARG A 208 3.57 14.75 -9.89
C ARG A 208 3.88 14.57 -11.37
N GLY A 209 2.86 14.22 -12.16
CA GLY A 209 3.00 14.11 -13.61
C GLY A 209 1.67 13.98 -14.36
N LYS A 210 1.76 13.95 -15.69
CA LYS A 210 0.59 14.00 -16.60
C LYS A 210 -0.03 12.63 -16.93
N GLY A 211 0.35 11.56 -16.24
CA GLY A 211 -0.12 10.19 -16.50
C GLY A 211 0.11 9.27 -15.30
N GLY A 212 -0.22 8.00 -15.44
CA GLY A 212 0.02 6.92 -14.49
C GLY A 212 -0.86 6.93 -13.24
N LEU A 213 -1.39 5.76 -12.89
CA LEU A 213 -2.08 5.59 -11.60
C LEU A 213 -1.17 5.91 -10.42
N MET A 214 0.11 5.55 -10.51
CA MET A 214 1.07 5.56 -9.40
C MET A 214 1.78 6.89 -9.13
N ILE A 215 1.45 7.97 -9.83
CA ILE A 215 1.98 9.30 -9.50
C ILE A 215 0.84 10.27 -9.22
N TYR A 216 1.16 11.38 -8.56
CA TYR A 216 0.17 12.40 -8.25
C TYR A 216 -0.24 13.16 -9.52
N GLY A 217 -1.54 13.15 -9.81
CA GLY A 217 -2.06 13.67 -11.05
C GLY A 217 -3.45 13.13 -11.35
N ARG A 218 -3.83 13.12 -12.63
CA ARG A 218 -5.13 12.61 -13.11
C ARG A 218 -5.03 11.26 -13.83
N GLY A 219 -3.84 10.76 -14.15
CA GLY A 219 -3.63 9.56 -14.96
C GLY A 219 -4.10 8.28 -14.28
N THR A 220 -4.94 7.48 -14.92
CA THR A 220 -5.55 6.28 -14.31
C THR A 220 -4.98 4.97 -14.86
N GLU A 221 -4.01 5.07 -15.75
CA GLU A 221 -3.47 3.93 -16.45
C GLU A 221 -2.54 3.08 -15.57
N ILE A 222 -2.68 1.77 -15.74
CA ILE A 222 -1.79 0.73 -15.23
C ILE A 222 -1.09 0.13 -16.47
N PRO A 223 0.04 0.69 -16.90
CA PRO A 223 0.65 0.33 -18.17
C PRO A 223 1.35 -1.04 -18.10
N SER A 224 1.46 -1.71 -19.25
CA SER A 224 2.18 -2.97 -19.43
C SER A 224 3.57 -2.76 -20.00
N GLY A 225 4.37 -3.82 -20.00
CA GLY A 225 5.68 -3.87 -20.62
C GLY A 225 6.75 -3.05 -19.90
N LYS A 226 8.00 -3.21 -20.35
CA LYS A 226 9.17 -2.50 -19.79
C LYS A 226 9.00 -0.98 -19.78
N THR A 227 8.41 -0.40 -20.84
CA THR A 227 8.15 1.04 -20.95
C THR A 227 7.13 1.52 -19.91
N GLY A 228 6.18 0.66 -19.54
CA GLY A 228 5.25 0.83 -18.43
C GLY A 228 5.78 0.41 -17.06
N ARG A 229 7.07 0.05 -16.96
CA ARG A 229 7.69 -0.52 -15.75
C ARG A 229 7.00 -1.78 -15.23
N TRP A 230 6.38 -2.54 -16.12
CA TRP A 230 5.73 -3.81 -15.81
C TRP A 230 4.58 -3.70 -14.79
N HIS A 231 3.95 -2.52 -14.66
CA HIS A 231 2.92 -2.29 -13.64
C HIS A 231 1.76 -3.30 -13.75
N LYS A 232 1.24 -3.53 -14.97
CA LYS A 232 0.17 -4.51 -15.20
C LYS A 232 0.63 -5.93 -14.88
N GLU A 233 1.83 -6.33 -15.29
CA GLU A 233 2.34 -7.68 -15.07
C GLU A 233 2.57 -7.94 -13.58
N ARG A 234 3.13 -6.97 -12.85
CA ARG A 234 3.30 -7.04 -11.39
C ARG A 234 1.95 -7.09 -10.67
N LEU A 235 0.96 -6.31 -11.11
CA LEU A 235 -0.41 -6.40 -10.61
C LEU A 235 -0.92 -7.84 -10.73
N HIS A 236 -0.80 -8.46 -11.91
CA HIS A 236 -1.28 -9.83 -12.15
C HIS A 236 -0.52 -10.93 -11.39
N LEU A 237 0.66 -10.63 -10.85
CA LEU A 237 1.44 -11.52 -9.96
C LEU A 237 1.14 -11.29 -8.47
N SER A 238 0.31 -10.31 -8.13
CA SER A 238 0.06 -9.93 -6.74
C SER A 238 -0.44 -11.12 -5.91
N PRO A 239 0.10 -11.37 -4.70
CA PRO A 239 -0.40 -12.41 -3.80
C PRO A 239 -1.85 -12.21 -3.36
N PHE A 240 -2.42 -11.01 -3.52
CA PHE A 240 -3.81 -10.72 -3.16
C PHE A 240 -4.81 -11.02 -4.28
N ILE A 241 -4.35 -11.59 -5.40
CA ILE A 241 -5.20 -11.96 -6.53
C ILE A 241 -5.47 -13.46 -6.54
N TYR A 242 -6.71 -13.82 -6.83
CA TYR A 242 -7.14 -15.17 -7.17
C TYR A 242 -7.94 -15.20 -8.47
N ARG A 243 -8.12 -16.41 -9.00
CA ARG A 243 -9.15 -16.72 -10.01
C ARG A 243 -10.08 -17.77 -9.44
N THR A 244 -11.38 -17.61 -9.67
CA THR A 244 -12.36 -18.65 -9.36
C THR A 244 -12.35 -19.68 -10.49
N LYS A 245 -12.16 -20.94 -10.14
CA LYS A 245 -12.24 -22.10 -11.05
C LYS A 245 -13.70 -22.47 -11.33
N GLU A 246 -13.90 -23.38 -12.28
CA GLU A 246 -15.24 -23.88 -12.64
C GLU A 246 -15.97 -24.55 -11.47
N ASP A 247 -15.23 -25.25 -10.60
CA ASP A 247 -15.75 -25.88 -9.38
C ASP A 247 -16.06 -24.90 -8.23
N GLY A 248 -15.92 -23.59 -8.48
CA GLY A 248 -16.14 -22.53 -7.48
C GLY A 248 -14.98 -22.30 -6.51
N THR A 249 -13.92 -23.11 -6.56
CA THR A 249 -12.74 -22.93 -5.70
C THR A 249 -11.85 -21.78 -6.17
N ARG A 250 -11.09 -21.19 -5.23
CA ARG A 250 -10.19 -20.07 -5.51
C ARG A 250 -8.77 -20.58 -5.75
N GLN A 251 -8.20 -20.21 -6.89
CA GLN A 251 -6.77 -20.37 -7.16
C GLN A 251 -6.05 -19.04 -6.92
N TRP A 252 -5.35 -18.95 -5.80
CA TRP A 252 -4.53 -17.80 -5.44
C TRP A 252 -3.22 -17.76 -6.21
N ASN A 253 -2.73 -16.56 -6.51
CA ASN A 253 -1.34 -16.36 -6.93
C ASN A 253 -0.36 -16.79 -5.82
N ALA A 254 0.87 -17.09 -6.23
CA ALA A 254 1.97 -17.42 -5.31
C ALA A 254 2.16 -16.32 -4.24
N ASP A 255 2.60 -16.71 -3.06
CA ASP A 255 2.99 -15.74 -2.03
C ASP A 255 4.37 -15.14 -2.35
N TYR A 256 4.73 -14.06 -1.65
CA TYR A 256 6.08 -13.48 -1.74
C TYR A 256 7.15 -14.50 -1.34
N ARG A 257 8.29 -14.48 -2.04
CA ARG A 257 9.39 -15.43 -1.79
C ARG A 257 10.40 -14.89 -0.77
N GLU A 258 10.61 -13.58 -0.76
CA GLU A 258 11.57 -12.87 0.09
C GLU A 258 10.90 -11.69 0.80
N GLY A 259 9.66 -11.91 1.25
CA GLY A 259 8.90 -10.93 2.02
C GLY A 259 8.32 -9.77 1.21
N GLY A 260 8.47 -9.77 -0.12
CA GLY A 260 7.82 -8.82 -1.01
C GLY A 260 8.55 -7.50 -1.16
N HIS A 261 9.88 -7.47 -1.06
CA HIS A 261 10.63 -6.30 -1.52
C HIS A 261 10.45 -6.08 -3.04
N TYR A 262 10.83 -4.92 -3.56
CA TYR A 262 10.60 -4.60 -4.98
C TYR A 262 11.19 -5.64 -5.96
N TYR A 263 12.39 -6.14 -5.63
CA TYR A 263 13.11 -7.19 -6.37
C TYR A 263 12.79 -8.63 -5.94
N ASP A 264 11.68 -8.87 -5.24
CA ASP A 264 11.32 -10.21 -4.77
C ASP A 264 11.32 -11.20 -5.95
N PRO A 265 11.89 -12.41 -5.81
CA PRO A 265 11.97 -13.37 -6.91
C PRO A 265 10.61 -13.74 -7.54
N LEU A 266 9.48 -13.49 -6.85
CA LEU A 266 8.13 -13.56 -7.43
C LEU A 266 8.02 -12.78 -8.75
N TYR A 267 8.68 -11.63 -8.88
CA TYR A 267 8.54 -10.76 -10.05
C TYR A 267 9.46 -11.13 -11.21
N GLY A 268 10.49 -11.97 -10.98
CA GLY A 268 11.44 -12.38 -12.01
C GLY A 268 12.05 -11.19 -12.77
N ASP A 269 11.82 -11.15 -14.07
CA ASP A 269 12.29 -10.10 -15.00
C ASP A 269 11.46 -8.80 -14.99
N LYS A 270 10.33 -8.77 -14.27
CA LYS A 270 9.38 -7.63 -14.20
C LYS A 270 9.80 -6.60 -13.15
N VAL A 271 11.05 -6.18 -13.24
CA VAL A 271 11.68 -5.19 -12.36
C VAL A 271 12.51 -4.23 -13.19
N ILE A 272 12.67 -3.00 -12.71
CA ILE A 272 13.64 -2.06 -13.24
C ILE A 272 14.76 -1.90 -12.22
N ARG A 273 16.02 -2.05 -12.65
CA ARG A 273 17.18 -1.74 -11.82
C ARG A 273 17.50 -0.25 -11.98
N PHE A 274 17.47 0.49 -10.87
CA PHE A 274 17.79 1.92 -10.82
C PHE A 274 19.15 2.13 -10.18
N GLY A 275 19.98 3.04 -10.70
CA GLY A 275 21.20 3.50 -10.02
C GLY A 275 22.05 2.38 -9.40
N VAL A 276 22.59 2.64 -8.21
CA VAL A 276 23.47 1.71 -7.48
C VAL A 276 22.64 0.70 -6.68
N MET A 277 22.77 -0.58 -7.02
CA MET A 277 22.04 -1.69 -6.38
C MET A 277 22.66 -2.20 -5.08
N THR A 278 23.90 -1.82 -4.79
CA THR A 278 24.61 -2.28 -3.59
C THR A 278 23.96 -1.69 -2.34
N PRO A 279 23.62 -2.50 -1.32
CA PRO A 279 23.12 -2.00 -0.06
C PRO A 279 24.10 -1.02 0.61
N PRO A 280 23.62 0.05 1.25
CA PRO A 280 24.48 0.98 1.96
C PRO A 280 25.19 0.27 3.11
N LYS A 281 26.48 0.60 3.33
CA LYS A 281 27.22 0.11 4.49
C LYS A 281 26.62 0.70 5.76
N ARG A 282 26.43 -0.14 6.78
CA ARG A 282 26.00 0.32 8.10
C ARG A 282 27.04 1.34 8.61
N PRO A 283 26.64 2.54 9.07
CA PRO A 283 27.57 3.48 9.68
C PRO A 283 28.30 2.79 10.83
N LYS A 284 29.63 2.93 10.92
CA LYS A 284 30.37 2.52 12.12
C LYS A 284 29.79 3.31 13.28
N GLN A 285 29.27 2.63 14.31
CA GLN A 285 28.94 3.29 15.56
C GLN A 285 30.24 3.94 16.06
N ARG A 286 30.24 5.27 16.21
CA ARG A 286 31.30 5.90 16.99
C ARG A 286 31.16 5.32 18.39
N GLN A 287 32.18 4.61 18.87
CA GLN A 287 32.27 4.33 20.30
C GLN A 287 32.14 5.67 21.02
N PRO A 288 31.33 5.77 22.09
CA PRO A 288 31.39 6.95 22.94
C PRO A 288 32.85 7.09 23.37
N SER A 289 33.44 8.25 23.08
CA SER A 289 34.71 8.63 23.67
C SER A 289 34.52 8.53 25.18
N SER A 290 35.24 7.61 25.81
CA SER A 290 35.43 7.59 27.25
C SER A 290 36.16 8.88 27.61
N GLU A 291 35.41 9.87 28.10
CA GLU A 291 35.94 10.89 29.01
C GLU A 291 36.04 10.29 30.41
#